data_AF-A0A075LSL6-F1
#
_entry.id   AF-A0A075LSL6-F1
#
_cell.length_a   1.000
_cell.length_b   1.000
_cell.length_c   1.000
_cell.angle_alpha   90.00
_cell.angle_beta   90.00
_cell.angle_gamma   90.00
#
_symmetry.space_group_name_H-M   'P 1'
#
loop_
_entity.id
_entity.type
_entity.pdbx_description
1 polymer ?
#
loop_
_entity_poly.entity_id
_entity_poly.type
_entity_poly.pdbx_seq_one_letter_code
_entity_poly.pdbx_strand_id
1 'polypeptide(L)'
;MVAPYQIHAVLQILAFLFLLVAVYYAKAHNMEMHHRFIYIAVGLMTIAVIYMVYTTGGIPSLHGRIGVGVYLYVLVTAFSGKLFLRGKIARRQHRALAIGALILLALQILSALYTFVF
;
A
#
# COMPACT_ATOMS: atom_id res chain seq x y z
N MET A 1 4.01 21.53 -13.30
CA MET A 1 4.45 20.60 -12.23
C MET A 1 3.62 19.30 -12.21
N VAL A 2 3.39 18.67 -13.37
CA VAL A 2 2.45 17.53 -13.49
C VAL A 2 3.15 16.17 -13.34
N ALA A 3 4.41 16.08 -13.79
CA ALA A 3 5.17 14.82 -13.80
C ALA A 3 5.34 14.14 -12.41
N PRO A 4 5.61 14.87 -11.29
CA PRO A 4 5.80 14.22 -9.99
C PRO A 4 4.54 13.49 -9.49
N TYR A 5 3.38 14.11 -9.65
CA TYR A 5 2.10 13.53 -9.22
C TYR A 5 1.71 12.31 -10.07
N GLN A 6 2.00 12.34 -11.38
CA GLN A 6 1.76 11.20 -12.27
C GLN A 6 2.66 10.01 -11.93
N ILE A 7 3.96 10.26 -11.70
CA ILE A 7 4.90 9.21 -11.28
C ILE A 7 4.45 8.58 -9.97
N HIS A 8 4.10 9.41 -8.97
CA HIS A 8 3.57 8.92 -7.70
C HIS A 8 2.31 8.06 -7.89
N ALA A 9 1.35 8.52 -8.68
CA ALA A 9 0.11 7.79 -8.95
C ALA A 9 0.39 6.43 -9.62
N VAL A 10 1.27 6.38 -10.62
CA VAL A 10 1.67 5.13 -11.27
C VAL A 10 2.28 4.15 -10.27
N LEU A 11 3.19 4.62 -9.42
CA LEU A 11 3.81 3.76 -8.39
C LEU A 11 2.78 3.22 -7.39
N GLN A 12 1.81 4.04 -6.96
CA GLN A 12 0.74 3.61 -6.05
C GLN A 12 -0.20 2.58 -6.71
N ILE A 13 -0.56 2.78 -7.98
CA ILE A 13 -1.39 1.84 -8.74
C ILE A 13 -0.65 0.51 -8.92
N LEU A 14 0.63 0.54 -9.31
CA LEU A 14 1.44 -0.67 -9.44
C LEU A 14 1.57 -1.42 -8.10
N ALA A 15 1.81 -0.69 -7.01
CA ALA A 15 1.85 -1.29 -5.68
C ALA A 15 0.52 -1.97 -5.32
N PHE A 16 -0.61 -1.31 -5.59
CA PHE A 16 -1.94 -1.89 -5.36
C PHE A 16 -2.15 -3.17 -6.17
N LEU A 17 -1.80 -3.17 -7.46
CA LEU A 17 -1.87 -4.35 -8.32
C LEU A 17 -1.02 -5.50 -7.78
N PHE A 18 0.22 -5.22 -7.34
CA PHE A 18 1.06 -6.24 -6.72
C PHE A 18 0.49 -6.79 -5.42
N LEU A 19 -0.19 -5.98 -4.60
CA LEU A 19 -0.92 -6.48 -3.42
C LEU A 19 -2.08 -7.40 -3.81
N LEU A 20 -2.82 -7.09 -4.87
CA LEU A 20 -3.87 -7.99 -5.38
C LEU A 20 -3.30 -9.33 -5.88
N VAL A 21 -2.18 -9.28 -6.60
CA VAL A 21 -1.45 -10.48 -7.05
C VAL A 21 -0.93 -11.28 -5.84
N ALA A 22 -0.43 -10.61 -4.80
CA ALA A 22 -0.03 -11.27 -3.56
C ALA A 22 -1.19 -12.03 -2.91
N VAL A 23 -2.40 -11.45 -2.89
CA VAL A 23 -3.61 -12.11 -2.37
C VAL A 23 -3.96 -13.34 -3.21
N TYR A 24 -3.85 -13.25 -4.53
CA TYR A 24 -4.03 -14.39 -5.43
C TYR A 24 -3.09 -15.55 -5.05
N TYR A 25 -1.79 -15.27 -4.87
CA TYR A 25 -0.83 -16.31 -4.48
C TYR A 25 -1.04 -16.86 -3.06
N ALA A 26 -1.54 -16.04 -2.12
CA ALA A 26 -1.96 -16.54 -0.81
C ALA A 26 -3.11 -17.56 -0.92
N LYS A 27 -4.09 -17.31 -1.80
CA LYS A 27 -5.19 -18.25 -2.07
C LYS A 27 -4.70 -19.53 -2.76
N ALA A 28 -3.71 -19.40 -3.64
CA ALA A 28 -3.05 -20.55 -4.29
C ALA A 28 -2.04 -21.28 -3.37
N HIS A 29 -1.97 -20.91 -2.08
CA HIS A 29 -1.03 -21.46 -1.10
C HIS A 29 0.46 -21.34 -1.46
N ASN A 30 0.81 -20.46 -2.41
CA ASN A 30 2.18 -20.16 -2.77
C ASN A 30 2.69 -18.96 -1.94
N MET A 31 3.12 -19.25 -0.71
CA MET A 31 3.52 -18.22 0.24
C MET A 31 4.83 -17.52 -0.14
N GLU A 32 5.74 -18.16 -0.89
CA GLU A 32 6.95 -17.50 -1.36
C GLU A 32 6.59 -16.33 -2.28
N MET A 33 5.76 -16.59 -3.29
CA MET A 33 5.32 -15.56 -4.23
C MET A 33 4.47 -14.49 -3.55
N HIS A 34 3.59 -14.88 -2.61
CA HIS A 34 2.83 -13.94 -1.80
C HIS A 34 3.73 -12.90 -1.11
N HIS A 35 4.77 -13.34 -0.40
CA HIS A 35 5.68 -12.42 0.29
C HIS A 35 6.53 -11.61 -0.69
N ARG A 36 7.01 -12.21 -1.78
CA ARG A 36 7.77 -11.50 -2.82
C ARG A 36 6.96 -10.31 -3.37
N PHE A 37 5.69 -10.52 -3.70
CA PHE A 37 4.80 -9.47 -4.19
C PHE A 37 4.47 -8.42 -3.13
N ILE A 38 4.30 -8.82 -1.86
CA ILE A 38 4.16 -7.85 -0.74
C ILE A 38 5.39 -6.95 -0.66
N TYR A 39 6.60 -7.51 -0.70
CA TYR A 39 7.83 -6.72 -0.58
C TYR A 39 8.02 -5.75 -1.75
N ILE A 40 7.72 -6.19 -2.97
CA ILE A 40 7.73 -5.31 -4.15
C ILE A 40 6.73 -4.17 -3.97
N ALA A 41 5.50 -4.47 -3.58
CA ALA A 41 4.46 -3.46 -3.38
C ALA A 41 4.85 -2.44 -2.31
N VAL A 42 5.30 -2.90 -1.14
CA VAL A 42 5.75 -2.04 -0.04
C VAL A 42 6.94 -1.19 -0.47
N GLY A 43 7.89 -1.76 -1.23
CA GLY A 43 9.02 -1.02 -1.80
C GLY A 43 8.54 0.13 -2.70
N LEU A 44 7.64 -0.15 -3.64
CA LEU A 44 7.06 0.84 -4.54
C LEU A 44 6.31 1.95 -3.79
N MET A 45 5.48 1.58 -2.80
CA MET A 45 4.78 2.57 -1.97
C MET A 45 5.76 3.46 -1.21
N THR A 46 6.82 2.87 -0.64
CA THR A 46 7.84 3.61 0.11
C THR A 46 8.56 4.61 -0.78
N ILE A 47 8.99 4.18 -1.97
CA ILE A 47 9.60 5.06 -2.96
C ILE A 47 8.64 6.19 -3.35
N ALA A 48 7.37 5.87 -3.62
CA ALA A 48 6.36 6.85 -4.01
C ALA A 48 6.11 7.92 -2.93
N VAL A 49 6.05 7.51 -1.66
CA VAL A 49 5.84 8.42 -0.52
C VAL A 49 7.06 9.31 -0.32
N ILE A 50 8.27 8.73 -0.27
CA ILE A 50 9.52 9.49 -0.11
C ILE A 50 9.69 10.48 -1.26
N TYR A 51 9.45 10.05 -2.48
CA TYR A 51 9.53 10.89 -3.67
C TYR A 51 8.58 12.09 -3.58
N MET A 52 7.33 11.90 -3.16
CA MET A 52 6.38 13.01 -3.00
C MET A 52 6.75 13.95 -1.85
N VAL A 53 7.20 13.42 -0.71
CA VAL A 53 7.64 14.24 0.42
C VAL A 53 8.82 15.11 0.02
N TYR A 54 9.80 14.52 -0.68
CA TYR A 54 10.96 15.25 -1.18
C TYR A 54 10.57 16.35 -2.18
N THR A 55 9.75 16.01 -3.17
CA THR A 55 9.37 16.96 -4.24
C THR A 55 8.46 18.09 -3.77
N THR A 56 7.63 17.86 -2.75
CA THR A 56 6.72 18.89 -2.20
C THR A 56 7.29 19.61 -0.99
N GLY A 57 8.50 19.24 -0.53
CA GLY A 57 9.13 19.82 0.66
C GLY A 57 8.41 19.50 1.98
N GLY A 58 7.62 18.42 2.03
CA GLY A 58 6.85 18.05 3.21
C GLY A 58 5.56 17.30 2.87
N ILE A 59 4.53 17.45 3.74
CA ILE A 59 3.22 16.78 3.57
C ILE A 59 2.09 17.82 3.75
N PRO A 60 2.01 18.83 2.86
CA PRO A 60 1.16 19.99 3.08
C PRO A 60 -0.33 19.66 2.92
N SER A 61 -0.69 18.77 1.99
CA SER A 61 -2.07 18.46 1.64
C SER A 61 -2.73 17.47 2.59
N LEU A 62 -4.06 17.59 2.74
CA LEU A 62 -4.86 16.63 3.50
C LEU A 62 -4.76 15.22 2.92
N HIS A 63 -4.82 15.09 1.59
CA HIS A 63 -4.60 13.82 0.89
C HIS A 63 -3.25 13.20 1.27
N GLY A 64 -2.16 13.98 1.28
CA GLY A 64 -0.85 13.47 1.66
C GLY A 64 -0.79 12.94 3.09
N ARG A 65 -1.40 13.66 4.05
CA ARG A 65 -1.43 13.24 5.47
C ARG A 65 -2.21 11.94 5.66
N ILE A 66 -3.39 11.84 5.03
CA ILE A 66 -4.18 10.60 5.05
C ILE A 66 -3.41 9.46 4.37
N GLY A 67 -2.77 9.74 3.24
CA GLY A 67 -1.99 8.76 2.48
C GLY A 67 -0.82 8.18 3.26
N VAL A 68 -0.14 8.99 4.08
CA VAL A 68 0.89 8.51 5.01
C VAL A 68 0.29 7.57 6.06
N GLY A 69 -0.89 7.89 6.59
CA GLY A 69 -1.62 7.00 7.50
C GLY A 69 -1.95 5.65 6.85
N VAL A 70 -2.44 5.67 5.61
CA VAL A 70 -2.71 4.45 4.83
C VAL A 70 -1.42 3.66 4.58
N TYR A 71 -0.32 4.32 4.22
CA TYR A 71 0.99 3.69 4.04
C TYR A 71 1.48 3.00 5.33
N LEU A 72 1.39 3.68 6.47
CA LEU A 72 1.74 3.09 7.78
C LEU A 72 0.84 1.88 8.11
N TYR A 73 -0.45 1.97 7.80
CA TYR A 73 -1.38 0.86 8.00
C TYR A 73 -1.00 -0.36 7.13
N VAL A 74 -0.61 -0.15 5.87
CA VAL A 74 -0.09 -1.21 4.98
C VAL A 74 1.18 -1.83 5.57
N LEU A 75 2.12 -1.03 6.06
CA LEU A 75 3.34 -1.54 6.70
C LEU A 75 3.02 -2.42 7.93
N VAL A 76 2.18 -1.93 8.83
CA VAL A 76 1.75 -2.70 10.01
C VAL A 76 1.09 -4.01 9.59
N THR A 77 0.26 -3.97 8.55
CA THR A 77 -0.39 -5.15 7.99
C THR A 77 0.63 -6.15 7.43
N ALA A 78 1.63 -5.70 6.67
CA ALA A 78 2.71 -6.55 6.18
C ALA A 78 3.51 -7.19 7.33
N PHE A 79 3.84 -6.40 8.36
CA PHE A 79 4.53 -6.91 9.56
C PHE A 79 3.66 -7.85 10.40
N SER A 80 2.34 -7.67 10.40
CA SER A 80 1.41 -8.57 11.09
C SER A 80 1.50 -10.01 10.58
N GLY A 81 1.97 -10.23 9.34
CA GLY A 81 2.28 -11.57 8.82
C GLY A 81 3.28 -12.33 9.68
N LYS A 82 4.32 -11.66 10.21
CA LYS A 82 5.27 -12.28 11.17
C LYS A 82 4.60 -12.61 12.50
N LEU A 83 3.68 -11.76 12.97
CA LEU A 83 2.90 -12.03 14.19
C LEU A 83 1.97 -13.23 14.01
N PHE A 84 1.38 -13.38 12.82
CA PHE A 84 0.58 -14.55 12.46
C PHE A 84 1.44 -15.82 12.46
N LEU A 85 2.62 -15.80 11.84
CA LEU A 85 3.56 -16.94 11.83
C LEU A 85 4.02 -17.32 13.25
N ARG A 86 4.11 -16.36 14.17
CA ARG A 86 4.42 -16.58 15.59
C ARG A 86 3.21 -16.98 16.45
N GLY A 87 2.03 -17.19 15.83
CA GLY A 87 0.80 -17.53 16.53
C GLY A 87 0.25 -16.42 17.45
N LYS A 88 0.74 -15.18 17.32
CA LYS A 88 0.31 -14.04 18.16
C LYS A 88 -0.99 -13.41 17.67
N ILE A 89 -1.34 -13.60 16.40
CA ILE A 89 -2.63 -13.21 15.85
C ILE A 89 -3.21 -14.38 15.03
N ALA A 90 -4.53 -14.48 14.99
CA ALA A 90 -5.23 -15.46 14.18
C ALA A 90 -5.22 -15.08 12.70
N ARG A 91 -5.30 -16.08 11.81
CA ARG A 91 -5.44 -15.88 10.35
C ARG A 91 -6.57 -14.92 9.99
N ARG A 92 -7.71 -15.00 10.70
CA ARG A 92 -8.87 -14.10 10.49
C ARG A 92 -8.52 -12.64 10.76
N GLN A 93 -7.67 -12.37 11.77
CA GLN A 93 -7.26 -11.02 12.13
C GLN A 93 -6.29 -10.46 11.10
N HIS A 94 -5.27 -11.24 10.70
CA HIS A 94 -4.36 -10.83 9.62
C HIS A 94 -5.11 -10.56 8.32
N ARG A 95 -6.08 -11.42 7.96
CA ARG A 95 -6.92 -11.24 6.78
C ARG A 95 -7.78 -9.98 6.87
N ALA A 96 -8.36 -9.67 8.02
CA ALA A 96 -9.13 -8.44 8.22
C ALA A 96 -8.26 -7.20 8.02
N LEU A 97 -7.04 -7.18 8.59
CA LEU A 97 -6.06 -6.11 8.36
C LEU A 97 -5.70 -5.99 6.87
N ALA A 98 -5.44 -7.10 6.20
CA ALA A 98 -5.12 -7.13 4.76
C ALA A 98 -6.24 -6.56 3.89
N ILE A 99 -7.50 -6.94 4.16
CA ILE A 99 -8.66 -6.40 3.45
C ILE A 99 -8.81 -4.90 3.71
N GLY A 100 -8.68 -4.48 4.98
CA GLY A 100 -8.72 -3.06 5.34
C GLY A 100 -7.65 -2.24 4.62
N ALA A 101 -6.43 -2.76 4.55
CA ALA A 101 -5.31 -2.10 3.87
C ALA A 101 -5.58 -1.91 2.37
N LEU A 102 -6.12 -2.95 1.70
CA LEU A 102 -6.50 -2.89 0.29
C LEU A 102 -7.60 -1.86 0.03
N ILE A 103 -8.65 -1.85 0.87
CA ILE A 103 -9.77 -0.92 0.72
C ILE A 103 -9.28 0.52 0.93
N LEU A 104 -8.52 0.78 1.99
CA LEU A 104 -7.99 2.11 2.28
C LEU A 104 -7.07 2.60 1.16
N LEU A 105 -6.20 1.75 0.63
CA LEU A 105 -5.33 2.11 -0.49
C LEU A 105 -6.13 2.39 -1.77
N ALA A 106 -7.13 1.57 -2.08
CA ALA A 106 -8.00 1.79 -3.24
C ALA A 106 -8.76 3.12 -3.13
N LEU A 107 -9.36 3.40 -1.97
CA LEU A 107 -10.06 4.67 -1.72
C LEU A 107 -9.11 5.87 -1.82
N GLN A 108 -7.88 5.72 -1.33
CA GLN A 108 -6.87 6.77 -1.43
C GLN A 108 -6.51 7.06 -2.90
N ILE A 109 -6.30 6.03 -3.71
CA ILE A 109 -6.04 6.18 -5.15
C ILE A 109 -7.22 6.87 -5.85
N LEU A 110 -8.46 6.43 -5.60
CA LEU A 110 -9.66 7.02 -6.19
C LEU A 110 -9.84 8.49 -5.78
N SER A 111 -9.62 8.81 -4.50
CA SER A 111 -9.66 10.19 -4.00
C SER A 111 -8.62 11.07 -4.71
N ALA A 112 -7.40 10.58 -4.92
CA ALA A 112 -6.38 11.30 -5.67
C ALA A 112 -6.79 11.57 -7.11
N LEU A 113 -7.31 10.56 -7.81
CA LEU A 113 -7.77 10.71 -9.19
C LEU A 113 -8.88 11.76 -9.28
N TYR A 114 -9.85 11.72 -8.38
CA TYR A 114 -10.94 12.70 -8.35
C TYR A 114 -10.48 14.13 -8.02
N THR A 115 -9.43 14.29 -7.21
CA THR A 115 -9.02 15.61 -6.70
C THR A 115 -7.96 16.29 -7.57
N PHE A 116 -7.11 15.50 -8.26
CA PHE A 116 -5.93 16.02 -8.94
C PHE A 116 -5.90 15.72 -10.45
N VAL A 117 -6.78 14.87 -10.96
CA VAL A 117 -6.82 14.48 -12.38
C VAL A 117 -8.12 14.93 -13.06
N PHE A 118 -9.25 14.74 -12.39
CA PHE A 118 -10.56 15.25 -12.81
C PHE A 118 -10.84 16.62 -12.19
#